data_AF-A0A246FG77-F1
#
_entry.id   AF-A0A246FG77-F1
#
_cell.length_a   1.000
_cell.length_b   1.000
_cell.length_c   1.000
_cell.angle_alpha   90.00
_cell.angle_beta   90.00
_cell.angle_gamma   90.00
#
_symmetry.space_group_name_H-M   'P 1'
#
loop_
_entity.id
_entity.type
_entity.pdbx_description
1 polymer ?
#
loop_
_entity_poly.entity_id
_entity_poly.type
_entity_poly.pdbx_seq_one_letter_code
_entity_poly.pdbx_strand_id
1 'polypeptide(L)'
;MSSELPPENTDKNLGKDTRMHRLPKPSGTLLQELVAAYVRPDGTTGLPVRELTEALQISTETLRVARFQPENLSLASLFGLAECMGMTPGEMVVTVFNQVRQQRRAGQAPPASNPRRRRSQSATPQAPVSNGSAVAPEVTAEYDPDLVQAHETPVVLPLAAALGSQSQPQAAADAWAEDNARKVAYADATFPQQTLALACVQQELSHYFPTTLSMEAWAKALDALKPDLWLETDGELPVTLEQPALVQLLQLLARSKELPRLELAIYPPDVLLMARRLASYSLWAVDLVAEMERNPAAFCPTSFGLLSRLASGHSAEEEVLRAFGEDIATLDTNGKPRSTDELPGSASVIARLFRLRWPTGGPGTFRLPPRPPLGPQAGPPGMA
;
A
#
# COMPACT_ATOMS: atom_id res chain seq x y z
N MET A 1 64.90 16.75 -54.30
CA MET A 1 64.21 17.53 -53.25
C MET A 1 63.33 16.57 -52.49
N SER A 2 63.58 16.51 -51.19
CA SER A 2 63.39 15.34 -50.34
C SER A 2 61.94 15.07 -49.96
N SER A 3 61.61 13.78 -49.98
CA SER A 3 60.46 13.16 -49.34
C SER A 3 60.71 12.99 -47.85
N GLU A 4 59.79 13.41 -46.99
CA GLU A 4 59.70 12.95 -45.60
C GLU A 4 58.23 12.77 -45.23
N LEU A 5 57.88 11.51 -44.93
CA LEU A 5 56.59 11.05 -44.43
C LEU A 5 56.57 11.17 -42.89
N PRO A 6 55.41 11.43 -42.26
CA PRO A 6 55.29 11.53 -40.81
C PRO A 6 55.17 10.14 -40.13
N PRO A 7 55.50 10.05 -38.83
CA PRO A 7 55.56 8.77 -38.11
C PRO A 7 54.18 8.28 -37.63
N GLU A 8 53.97 6.98 -37.79
CA GLU A 8 52.97 6.17 -37.08
C GLU A 8 53.27 6.18 -35.58
N ASN A 9 52.31 6.64 -34.78
CA ASN A 9 52.35 6.49 -33.32
C ASN A 9 51.31 5.45 -32.89
N THR A 10 51.83 4.28 -32.50
CA THR A 10 51.13 3.19 -31.86
C THR A 10 50.83 3.52 -30.39
N ASP A 11 49.59 3.85 -30.05
CA ASP A 11 49.11 3.80 -28.67
C ASP A 11 48.36 2.49 -28.42
N LYS A 12 49.07 1.60 -27.72
CA LYS A 12 48.59 0.32 -27.21
C LYS A 12 47.98 0.53 -25.82
N ASN A 13 46.86 -0.14 -25.59
CA ASN A 13 46.44 -0.69 -24.30
C ASN A 13 46.11 0.29 -23.16
N LEU A 14 44.88 0.82 -23.16
CA LEU A 14 44.14 1.06 -21.91
C LEU A 14 43.16 -0.10 -21.66
N GLY A 15 43.72 -1.24 -21.25
CA GLY A 15 42.95 -2.30 -20.61
C GLY A 15 42.52 -1.80 -19.24
N LYS A 16 41.27 -1.35 -19.11
CA LYS A 16 40.63 -1.09 -17.82
C LYS A 16 40.50 -2.42 -17.08
N ASP A 17 41.45 -2.65 -16.17
CA ASP A 17 41.34 -3.59 -15.07
C ASP A 17 40.17 -3.17 -14.15
N THR A 18 38.93 -3.43 -14.56
CA THR A 18 37.83 -3.66 -13.61
C THR A 18 38.09 -5.00 -12.95
N ARG A 19 39.06 -5.02 -12.02
CA ARG A 19 39.15 -6.08 -11.02
C ARG A 19 37.84 -6.04 -10.27
N MET A 20 36.92 -6.95 -10.61
CA MET A 20 35.82 -7.29 -9.73
C MET A 20 36.45 -7.63 -8.38
N HIS A 21 36.29 -6.71 -7.41
CA HIS A 21 36.66 -6.95 -6.03
C HIS A 21 35.91 -8.21 -5.63
N ARG A 22 36.63 -9.34 -5.62
CA ARG A 22 36.12 -10.57 -5.03
C ARG A 22 35.71 -10.19 -3.62
N LEU A 23 34.42 -10.32 -3.36
CA LEU A 23 33.86 -10.10 -2.03
C LEU A 23 34.76 -10.86 -1.03
N PRO A 24 35.30 -10.18 -0.02
CA PRO A 24 36.13 -10.84 0.98
C PRO A 24 35.34 -12.03 1.54
N LYS A 25 36.01 -13.18 1.69
CA LYS A 25 35.39 -14.36 2.30
C LYS A 25 34.80 -13.90 3.65
N PRO A 26 33.52 -14.18 3.94
CA PRO A 26 32.90 -13.76 5.18
C PRO A 26 33.65 -14.44 6.33
N SER A 27 34.56 -13.70 6.97
CA SER A 27 35.09 -14.09 8.26
C SER A 27 33.90 -14.17 9.20
N GLY A 28 33.75 -15.27 9.95
CA GLY A 28 32.67 -15.45 10.93
C GLY A 28 32.79 -14.53 12.14
N THR A 29 33.20 -13.28 11.92
CA THR A 29 33.35 -12.25 12.94
C THR A 29 31.99 -11.84 13.43
N LEU A 30 31.80 -11.87 14.74
CA LEU A 30 30.56 -11.46 15.39
C LEU A 30 30.35 -9.94 15.17
N LEU A 31 29.10 -9.47 15.09
CA LEU A 31 28.77 -8.04 15.00
C LEU A 31 29.49 -7.22 16.08
N GLN A 32 29.64 -7.77 17.28
CA GLN A 32 30.39 -7.15 18.37
C GLN A 32 31.87 -6.98 18.04
N GLU A 33 32.51 -7.98 17.46
CA GLU A 33 33.93 -7.91 17.05
C GLU A 33 34.09 -6.93 15.92
N LEU A 34 33.13 -6.90 14.99
CA LEU A 34 33.11 -5.98 13.86
C LEU A 34 33.00 -4.52 14.35
N VAL A 35 32.08 -4.24 15.27
CA VAL A 35 31.96 -2.92 15.94
C VAL A 35 33.21 -2.57 16.73
N ALA A 36 33.83 -3.53 17.44
CA ALA A 36 35.04 -3.28 18.24
C ALA A 36 36.31 -3.08 17.38
N ALA A 37 36.38 -3.74 16.22
CA ALA A 37 37.50 -3.68 15.30
C ALA A 37 37.46 -2.46 14.36
N TYR A 38 36.32 -1.78 14.26
CA TYR A 38 36.17 -0.59 13.44
C TYR A 38 37.13 0.52 13.89
N VAL A 39 37.93 1.03 12.97
CA VAL A 39 38.86 2.14 13.21
C VAL A 39 38.21 3.42 12.68
N ARG A 40 37.94 4.36 13.59
CA ARG A 40 37.40 5.69 13.24
C ARG A 40 38.43 6.49 12.43
N PRO A 41 38.01 7.51 11.66
CA PRO A 41 38.94 8.43 11.00
C PRO A 41 39.93 9.10 11.96
N ASP A 42 39.55 9.25 13.23
CA ASP A 42 40.42 9.80 14.30
C ASP A 42 41.47 8.79 14.83
N GLY A 43 41.51 7.58 14.28
CA GLY A 43 42.44 6.50 14.67
C GLY A 43 42.01 5.70 15.90
N THR A 44 40.94 6.10 16.60
CA THR A 44 40.40 5.34 17.74
C THR A 44 39.61 4.12 17.26
N THR A 45 39.74 3.00 17.97
CA THR A 45 38.97 1.78 17.68
C THR A 45 37.63 1.76 18.42
N GLY A 46 36.62 1.18 17.77
CA GLY A 46 35.27 1.03 18.31
C GLY A 46 34.34 2.21 18.03
N LEU A 47 33.04 1.93 18.05
CA LEU A 47 32.00 2.96 18.10
C LEU A 47 31.43 3.03 19.54
N PRO A 48 31.43 4.21 20.19
CA PRO A 48 30.86 4.35 21.52
C PRO A 48 29.35 4.14 21.48
N VAL A 49 28.80 3.54 22.54
CA VAL A 49 27.37 3.19 22.63
C VAL A 49 26.46 4.39 22.38
N ARG A 50 26.86 5.59 22.83
CA ARG A 50 26.10 6.83 22.65
C ARG A 50 25.91 7.20 21.18
N GLU A 51 27.00 7.15 20.40
CA GLU A 51 26.95 7.45 18.96
C GLU A 51 26.13 6.41 18.21
N LEU A 52 26.29 5.13 18.55
CA LEU A 52 25.47 4.06 17.98
C LEU A 52 23.98 4.25 18.29
N THR A 53 23.60 4.61 19.52
CA THR A 53 22.18 4.85 19.83
C THR A 53 21.61 6.06 19.10
N GLU A 54 22.43 7.08 18.86
CA GLU A 54 22.04 8.29 18.15
C GLU A 54 21.86 8.02 16.65
N ALA A 55 22.83 7.36 16.03
CA ALA A 55 22.78 7.02 14.61
C ALA A 55 21.68 6.01 14.28
N LEU A 56 21.46 5.02 15.15
CA LEU A 56 20.48 3.97 14.92
C LEU A 56 19.06 4.35 15.39
N GLN A 57 18.92 5.44 16.14
CA GLN A 57 17.68 5.85 16.80
C GLN A 57 17.05 4.74 17.68
N ILE A 58 17.88 3.89 18.29
CA ILE A 58 17.45 2.82 19.20
C ILE A 58 17.93 3.05 20.63
N SER A 59 17.19 2.54 21.60
CA SER A 59 17.58 2.62 23.02
C SER A 59 18.84 1.82 23.32
N THR A 60 19.59 2.23 24.35
CA THR A 60 20.77 1.49 24.85
C THR A 60 20.42 0.06 25.28
N GLU A 61 19.20 -0.17 25.80
CA GLU A 61 18.70 -1.50 26.16
C GLU A 61 18.56 -2.39 24.92
N THR A 62 17.94 -1.86 23.86
CA THR A 62 17.79 -2.56 22.57
C THR A 62 19.15 -2.93 22.00
N LEU A 63 20.12 -2.02 22.07
CA LEU A 63 21.47 -2.23 21.57
C LEU A 63 22.22 -3.33 22.35
N ARG A 64 21.99 -3.41 23.67
CA ARG A 64 22.53 -4.51 24.50
C ARG A 64 21.94 -5.86 24.13
N VAL A 65 20.65 -5.94 23.82
CA VAL A 65 20.01 -7.19 23.36
C VAL A 65 20.51 -7.56 21.97
N ALA A 66 20.55 -6.59 21.05
CA ALA A 66 21.01 -6.75 19.67
C ALA A 66 22.46 -7.26 19.57
N ARG A 67 23.31 -6.93 20.55
CA ARG A 67 24.68 -7.46 20.65
C ARG A 67 24.72 -9.00 20.68
N PHE A 68 23.73 -9.63 21.32
CA PHE A 68 23.65 -11.08 21.44
C PHE A 68 22.67 -11.70 20.45
N GLN A 69 21.62 -10.97 20.09
CA GLN A 69 20.55 -11.37 19.17
C GLN A 69 20.40 -10.31 18.07
N PRO A 70 21.31 -10.27 17.09
CA PRO A 70 21.29 -9.24 16.06
C PRO A 70 20.07 -9.36 15.13
N GLU A 71 19.35 -10.48 15.13
CA GLU A 71 18.06 -10.67 14.45
C GLU A 71 16.94 -9.75 14.99
N ASN A 72 17.11 -9.17 16.18
CA ASN A 72 16.15 -8.21 16.73
C ASN A 72 16.35 -6.78 16.22
N LEU A 73 17.39 -6.53 15.42
CA LEU A 73 17.59 -5.22 14.79
C LEU A 73 16.68 -5.08 13.58
N SER A 74 16.03 -3.92 13.45
CA SER A 74 15.30 -3.59 12.23
C SER A 74 16.25 -3.38 11.05
N LEU A 75 15.74 -3.52 9.83
CA LEU A 75 16.52 -3.25 8.61
C LEU A 75 17.10 -1.84 8.60
N ALA A 76 16.31 -0.84 9.00
CA ALA A 76 16.75 0.55 9.13
C ALA A 76 17.94 0.67 10.10
N SER A 77 17.91 -0.06 11.23
CA SER A 77 19.03 -0.07 12.18
C SER A 77 20.27 -0.72 11.56
N LEU A 78 20.13 -1.80 10.80
CA LEU A 78 21.28 -2.42 10.15
C LEU A 78 21.89 -1.53 9.07
N PHE A 79 21.08 -0.77 8.34
CA PHE A 79 21.56 0.17 7.33
C PHE A 79 22.26 1.37 7.95
N GLY A 80 21.68 1.95 9.02
CA GLY A 80 22.37 3.00 9.80
C GLY A 80 23.69 2.51 10.38
N LEU A 81 23.77 1.23 10.79
CA LEU A 81 25.00 0.62 11.29
C LEU A 81 26.02 0.46 10.14
N ALA A 82 25.58 0.01 8.96
CA ALA A 82 26.44 -0.10 7.78
C ALA A 82 27.05 1.24 7.38
N GLU A 83 26.23 2.30 7.38
CA GLU A 83 26.65 3.67 7.09
C GLU A 83 27.68 4.18 8.11
N CYS A 84 27.42 4.00 9.41
CA CYS A 84 28.37 4.38 10.47
C CYS A 84 29.74 3.70 10.32
N MET A 85 29.75 2.50 9.74
CA MET A 85 30.95 1.69 9.58
C MET A 85 31.59 1.81 8.20
N GLY A 86 31.02 2.62 7.30
CA GLY A 86 31.50 2.78 5.94
C GLY A 86 31.47 1.49 5.12
N MET A 87 30.54 0.57 5.42
CA MET A 87 30.35 -0.67 4.66
C MET A 87 29.03 -0.66 3.90
N THR A 88 28.94 -1.53 2.90
CA THR A 88 27.69 -1.62 2.13
C THR A 88 26.58 -2.25 2.99
N PRO A 89 25.32 -1.80 2.84
CA PRO A 89 24.19 -2.42 3.54
C PRO A 89 24.10 -3.94 3.33
N GLY A 90 24.43 -4.42 2.12
CA GLY A 90 24.47 -5.84 1.79
C GLY A 90 25.51 -6.63 2.60
N GLU A 91 26.73 -6.10 2.76
CA GLU A 91 27.77 -6.73 3.58
C GLU A 91 27.36 -6.83 5.04
N MET A 92 26.74 -5.78 5.59
CA MET A 92 26.22 -5.79 6.96
C MET A 92 25.14 -6.88 7.15
N VAL A 93 24.15 -6.91 6.24
CA VAL A 93 23.07 -7.90 6.22
C VAL A 93 23.62 -9.32 6.18
N VAL A 94 24.55 -9.59 5.25
CA VAL A 94 25.16 -10.92 5.09
C VAL A 94 25.94 -11.31 6.35
N THR A 95 26.61 -10.35 6.99
CA THR A 95 27.40 -10.60 8.21
C THR A 95 26.51 -10.96 9.39
N VAL A 96 25.44 -10.18 9.62
CA VAL A 96 24.44 -10.48 10.66
C VAL A 96 23.75 -11.81 10.38
N PHE A 97 23.36 -12.08 9.14
CA PHE A 97 22.71 -13.34 8.78
C PHE A 97 23.62 -14.55 9.03
N ASN A 98 24.90 -14.46 8.65
CA ASN A 98 25.88 -15.51 8.91
C ASN A 98 26.07 -15.73 10.42
N GLN A 99 26.10 -14.65 11.21
CA GLN A 99 26.16 -14.75 12.68
C GLN A 99 24.94 -15.49 13.25
N VAL A 100 23.71 -15.10 12.87
CA VAL A 100 22.48 -15.75 13.34
C VAL A 100 22.47 -17.23 12.95
N ARG A 101 22.88 -17.55 11.72
CA ARG A 101 22.99 -18.94 11.24
C ARG A 101 24.02 -19.75 12.04
N GLN A 102 25.16 -19.16 12.37
CA GLN A 102 26.19 -19.79 13.20
C GLN A 102 25.70 -20.02 14.64
N GLN A 103 25.02 -19.03 15.25
CA GLN A 103 24.43 -19.16 16.59
C GLN A 103 23.40 -20.28 16.64
N ARG A 104 22.53 -20.40 15.64
CA ARG A 104 21.56 -21.50 15.52
C ARG A 104 22.23 -22.87 15.37
N ARG A 105 23.31 -22.96 14.58
CA ARG A 105 24.09 -24.21 14.42
C ARG A 105 24.83 -24.62 15.69
N ALA A 106 25.30 -23.65 16.47
CA ALA A 106 26.00 -23.88 17.72
C ALA A 106 25.06 -24.36 18.85
N GLY A 107 23.76 -24.49 18.61
CA GLY A 107 22.80 -24.92 19.63
C GLY A 107 22.65 -23.94 20.78
N GLN A 108 23.06 -22.67 20.60
CA GLN A 108 22.73 -21.61 21.54
C GLN A 108 21.22 -21.38 21.45
N ALA A 109 20.49 -22.04 22.35
CA ALA A 109 19.09 -21.70 22.58
C ALA A 109 19.03 -20.20 22.89
N PRO A 110 18.14 -19.43 22.22
CA PRO A 110 18.02 -18.01 22.50
C PRO A 110 17.78 -17.86 24.01
N PRO A 111 18.55 -17.01 24.73
CA PRO A 111 18.29 -16.77 26.14
C PRO A 111 16.83 -16.37 26.25
N ALA A 112 16.06 -17.16 27.02
CA ALA A 112 14.61 -17.01 27.13
C ALA A 112 14.31 -15.54 27.44
N SER A 113 13.87 -14.79 26.43
CA SER A 113 13.46 -13.42 26.60
C SER A 113 12.18 -13.47 27.41
N ASN A 114 12.30 -13.24 28.72
CA ASN A 114 11.13 -13.19 29.58
C ASN A 114 10.14 -12.20 28.95
N PRO A 115 8.95 -12.65 28.52
CA PRO A 115 8.00 -11.77 27.88
C PRO A 115 7.67 -10.66 28.87
N ARG A 116 8.07 -9.45 28.48
CA ARG A 116 7.93 -8.23 29.29
C ARG A 116 6.46 -8.10 29.66
N ARG A 117 6.12 -8.44 30.91
CA ARG A 117 4.78 -8.29 31.50
C ARG A 117 4.40 -6.81 31.33
N ARG A 118 3.62 -6.51 30.29
CA ARG A 118 3.01 -5.20 30.09
C ARG A 118 2.14 -4.92 31.30
N ARG A 119 2.66 -4.09 32.21
CA ARG A 119 1.93 -3.60 33.37
C ARG A 119 0.92 -2.57 32.82
N SER A 120 -0.30 -3.03 32.59
CA SER A 120 -1.46 -2.19 32.33
C SER A 120 -1.66 -1.25 33.52
N GLN A 121 -1.31 0.02 33.34
CA GLN A 121 -1.74 1.08 34.26
C GLN A 121 -3.15 1.49 33.84
N SER A 122 -4.13 1.08 34.64
CA SER A 122 -5.47 1.64 34.64
C SER A 122 -5.44 2.99 35.36
N ALA A 123 -5.79 4.06 34.66
CA ALA A 123 -6.03 5.36 35.25
C ALA A 123 -7.34 5.96 34.69
N THR A 124 -8.39 5.88 35.51
CA THR A 124 -9.50 6.84 35.56
C THR A 124 -9.74 7.10 37.04
N PRO A 125 -10.04 8.34 37.47
CA PRO A 125 -11.42 8.79 37.43
C PRO A 125 -11.63 10.28 37.05
N GLN A 126 -12.91 10.54 36.75
CA GLN A 126 -13.60 11.77 36.38
C GLN A 126 -13.35 13.00 37.29
N ALA A 127 -13.57 14.18 36.71
CA ALA A 127 -14.25 15.29 37.39
C ALA A 127 -15.29 15.93 36.43
N PRO A 128 -16.46 16.37 36.93
CA PRO A 128 -17.53 17.01 36.15
C PRO A 128 -17.55 18.55 36.33
N VAL A 129 -18.61 19.19 35.79
CA VAL A 129 -19.07 20.60 35.98
C VAL A 129 -18.42 21.57 34.96
N SER A 130 -19.08 22.50 34.24
CA SER A 130 -20.43 23.10 34.28
C SER A 130 -20.78 23.74 32.93
N ASN A 131 -22.09 23.80 32.66
CA ASN A 131 -22.88 24.83 31.96
C ASN A 131 -22.20 26.09 31.38
N GLY A 132 -22.71 26.52 30.21
CA GLY A 132 -22.85 27.95 29.94
C GLY A 132 -22.98 28.38 28.47
N SER A 133 -24.18 28.84 28.12
CA SER A 133 -24.50 29.87 27.12
C SER A 133 -24.47 29.55 25.62
N ALA A 134 -25.71 29.49 25.11
CA ALA A 134 -26.12 29.83 23.77
C ALA A 134 -25.69 31.25 23.36
N VAL A 135 -25.16 31.38 22.14
CA VAL A 135 -25.39 32.51 21.23
C VAL A 135 -25.36 31.96 19.81
N ALA A 136 -26.51 32.00 19.15
CA ALA A 136 -26.62 31.77 17.71
C ALA A 136 -26.27 33.06 16.96
N PRO A 137 -25.46 33.03 15.89
CA PRO A 137 -25.52 34.04 14.86
C PRO A 137 -26.37 33.53 13.70
N GLU A 138 -27.46 34.25 13.47
CA GLU A 138 -28.24 34.25 12.23
C GLU A 138 -27.34 34.81 11.11
N VAL A 139 -26.86 33.93 10.22
CA VAL A 139 -26.12 34.31 9.02
C VAL A 139 -26.99 33.98 7.82
N THR A 140 -27.69 35.00 7.32
CA THR A 140 -28.29 35.02 5.98
C THR A 140 -27.17 35.22 4.96
N ALA A 141 -26.74 34.12 4.33
CA ALA A 141 -25.92 34.18 3.12
C ALA A 141 -26.85 34.07 1.90
N GLU A 142 -27.03 35.20 1.19
CA GLU A 142 -27.46 35.21 -0.20
C GLU A 142 -26.44 34.40 -1.02
N TYR A 143 -26.90 33.26 -1.55
CA TYR A 143 -26.12 32.41 -2.43
C TYR A 143 -26.49 32.78 -3.87
N ASP A 144 -25.63 33.54 -4.52
CA ASP A 144 -25.70 33.83 -5.95
C ASP A 144 -24.92 32.72 -6.69
N PRO A 145 -25.57 31.85 -7.47
CA PRO A 145 -24.89 30.74 -8.15
C PRO A 145 -24.27 31.27 -9.44
N ASP A 146 -23.16 31.99 -9.32
CA ASP A 146 -22.37 32.38 -10.49
C ASP A 146 -21.57 31.18 -10.99
N LEU A 147 -21.81 30.84 -12.25
CA LEU A 147 -21.21 29.71 -12.97
C LEU A 147 -19.67 29.79 -12.91
N VAL A 148 -19.06 28.97 -12.07
CA VAL A 148 -17.62 28.71 -12.13
C VAL A 148 -17.33 28.04 -13.47
N GLN A 149 -16.66 28.79 -14.35
CA GLN A 149 -16.12 28.25 -15.60
C GLN A 149 -15.14 27.13 -15.24
N ALA A 150 -15.38 25.95 -15.80
CA ALA A 150 -14.50 24.80 -15.67
C ALA A 150 -13.14 25.15 -16.30
N HIS A 151 -12.19 25.56 -15.46
CA HIS A 151 -10.79 25.60 -15.87
C HIS A 151 -10.37 24.17 -16.22
N GLU A 152 -9.87 24.00 -17.44
CA GLU A 152 -9.25 22.76 -17.92
C GLU A 152 -8.13 22.37 -16.96
N THR A 153 -8.42 21.45 -16.04
CA THR A 153 -7.41 20.82 -15.22
C THR A 153 -6.50 20.01 -16.14
N PRO A 154 -5.17 20.15 -16.05
CA PRO A 154 -4.26 19.34 -16.85
C PRO A 154 -4.60 17.87 -16.66
N VAL A 155 -4.67 17.13 -17.76
CA VAL A 155 -4.92 15.68 -17.77
C VAL A 155 -3.71 15.01 -17.14
N VAL A 156 -3.75 14.85 -15.83
CA VAL A 156 -2.78 14.08 -15.07
C VAL A 156 -3.18 12.61 -15.23
N LEU A 157 -2.35 11.81 -15.91
CA LEU A 157 -2.60 10.39 -16.06
C LEU A 157 -2.58 9.72 -14.66
N PRO A 158 -3.62 8.94 -14.31
CA PRO A 158 -3.69 8.27 -13.02
C PRO A 158 -2.51 7.32 -12.82
N LEU A 159 -1.91 7.39 -11.63
CA LEU A 159 -0.72 6.64 -11.26
C LEU A 159 -0.92 5.12 -11.37
N ALA A 160 -2.14 4.66 -11.10
CA ALA A 160 -2.52 3.25 -11.25
C ALA A 160 -2.46 2.80 -12.72
N ALA A 161 -2.80 3.68 -13.67
CA ALA A 161 -2.73 3.37 -15.10
C ALA A 161 -1.28 3.33 -15.62
N ALA A 162 -0.38 4.13 -15.03
CA ALA A 162 1.05 4.12 -15.37
C ALA A 162 1.71 2.79 -14.97
N LEU A 163 1.44 2.31 -13.75
CA LEU A 163 1.97 1.02 -13.29
C LEU A 163 1.35 -0.17 -14.03
N GLY A 164 0.08 -0.08 -14.46
CA GLY A 164 -0.59 -1.16 -15.20
C GLY A 164 -0.21 -1.28 -16.69
N SER A 165 0.46 -0.28 -17.27
CA SER A 165 0.75 -0.25 -18.72
C SER A 165 2.15 -0.76 -19.10
N GLN A 166 3.08 -0.92 -18.15
CA GLN A 166 4.38 -1.52 -18.41
C GLN A 166 4.32 -3.04 -18.21
N SER A 167 4.29 -3.76 -19.33
CA SER A 167 4.48 -5.22 -19.48
C SER A 167 3.43 -6.13 -18.84
N GLN A 168 2.38 -6.46 -19.60
CA GLN A 168 1.65 -7.71 -19.38
C GLN A 168 1.32 -8.43 -20.71
N PRO A 169 2.24 -9.24 -21.27
CA PRO A 169 1.89 -10.37 -22.11
C PRO A 169 1.82 -11.64 -21.23
N GLN A 170 0.94 -11.68 -20.21
CA GLN A 170 1.01 -12.75 -19.18
C GLN A 170 -0.32 -13.23 -18.58
N ALA A 171 -1.46 -12.65 -18.97
CA ALA A 171 -2.77 -13.00 -18.39
C ALA A 171 -3.22 -14.47 -18.57
N ALA A 172 -2.58 -15.25 -19.45
CA ALA A 172 -2.87 -16.68 -19.64
C ALA A 172 -1.90 -17.63 -18.93
N ALA A 173 -0.70 -17.15 -18.54
CA ALA A 173 0.29 -17.93 -17.80
C ALA A 173 0.14 -17.73 -16.27
N ASP A 174 -0.33 -16.56 -15.84
CA ASP A 174 -0.50 -16.23 -14.42
C ASP A 174 -1.59 -17.06 -13.73
N ALA A 175 -2.65 -17.45 -14.46
CA ALA A 175 -3.75 -18.26 -13.91
C ALA A 175 -3.33 -19.67 -13.44
N TRP A 176 -2.15 -20.17 -13.85
CA TRP A 176 -1.59 -21.45 -13.39
C TRP A 176 -0.41 -21.28 -12.42
N ALA A 177 0.17 -20.07 -12.35
CA ALA A 177 1.29 -19.75 -11.44
C ALA A 177 0.81 -19.34 -10.04
N GLU A 178 -0.42 -18.84 -9.90
CA GLU A 178 -1.02 -18.50 -8.60
C GLU A 178 -1.08 -19.70 -7.63
N ASP A 179 -1.17 -20.93 -8.13
CA ASP A 179 -1.27 -22.14 -7.30
C ASP A 179 0.00 -22.43 -6.47
N ASN A 180 1.14 -21.84 -6.82
CA ASN A 180 2.42 -22.01 -6.13
C ASN A 180 2.86 -20.79 -5.32
N ALA A 181 2.10 -19.69 -5.34
CA ALA A 181 2.46 -18.48 -4.63
C ALA A 181 1.88 -18.53 -3.20
N ARG A 182 2.76 -18.45 -2.19
CA ARG A 182 2.36 -18.43 -0.79
C ARG A 182 2.34 -16.99 -0.29
N LYS A 183 1.16 -16.54 0.16
CA LYS A 183 1.00 -15.28 0.89
C LYS A 183 1.57 -15.39 2.30
N VAL A 184 2.45 -14.47 2.68
CA VAL A 184 3.07 -14.35 4.00
C VAL A 184 2.91 -12.91 4.49
N ALA A 185 2.32 -12.74 5.68
CA ALA A 185 2.19 -11.42 6.28
C ALA A 185 3.59 -10.83 6.55
N TYR A 186 3.78 -9.53 6.31
CA TYR A 186 5.09 -8.86 6.48
C TYR A 186 5.70 -9.07 7.87
N ALA A 187 4.85 -9.08 8.90
CA ALA A 187 5.25 -9.28 10.28
C ALA A 187 5.83 -10.68 10.56
N ASP A 188 5.42 -11.67 9.77
CA ASP A 188 5.88 -13.06 9.86
C ASP A 188 7.01 -13.37 8.87
N ALA A 189 7.29 -12.43 7.95
CA ALA A 189 8.34 -12.59 6.96
C ALA A 189 9.72 -12.60 7.62
N THR A 190 10.56 -13.53 7.17
CA THR A 190 11.94 -13.60 7.62
C THR A 190 12.74 -12.41 7.09
N PHE A 191 13.81 -12.05 7.79
CA PHE A 191 14.67 -10.93 7.39
C PHE A 191 15.21 -11.02 5.94
N PRO A 192 15.63 -12.20 5.42
CA PRO A 192 15.97 -12.35 4.00
C PRO A 192 14.80 -12.05 3.06
N GLN A 193 13.57 -12.42 3.43
CA GLN A 193 12.39 -12.14 2.61
C GLN A 193 12.08 -10.65 2.60
N GLN A 194 12.22 -9.95 3.73
CA GLN A 194 12.03 -8.51 3.81
C GLN A 194 13.09 -7.74 2.99
N THR A 195 14.34 -8.21 2.97
CA THR A 195 15.40 -7.61 2.13
C THR A 195 15.19 -7.84 0.64
N LEU A 196 14.72 -9.04 0.25
CA LEU A 196 14.33 -9.33 -1.13
C LEU A 196 13.12 -8.50 -1.55
N ALA A 197 12.10 -8.36 -0.70
CA ALA A 197 10.96 -7.49 -0.94
C ALA A 197 11.40 -6.04 -1.17
N LEU A 198 12.32 -5.53 -0.34
CA LEU A 198 12.87 -4.19 -0.49
C LEU A 198 13.60 -4.01 -1.83
N ALA A 199 14.41 -5.00 -2.24
CA ALA A 199 15.12 -4.96 -3.50
C ALA A 199 14.16 -5.02 -4.70
N CYS A 200 13.13 -5.87 -4.64
CA CYS A 200 12.07 -5.97 -5.64
C CYS A 200 11.33 -4.64 -5.80
N VAL A 201 10.87 -4.05 -4.70
CA VAL A 201 10.23 -2.73 -4.66
C VAL A 201 11.11 -1.66 -5.30
N GLN A 202 12.40 -1.64 -4.94
CA GLN A 202 13.33 -0.65 -5.47
C GLN A 202 13.49 -0.83 -6.98
N GLN A 203 13.58 -2.07 -7.46
CA GLN A 203 13.70 -2.37 -8.88
C GLN A 203 12.45 -1.93 -9.65
N GLU A 204 11.26 -2.27 -9.18
CA GLU A 204 9.99 -1.93 -9.84
C GLU A 204 9.74 -0.42 -9.86
N LEU A 205 10.02 0.25 -8.74
CA LEU A 205 9.76 1.69 -8.59
C LEU A 205 10.95 2.57 -9.00
N SER A 206 12.09 1.98 -9.41
CA SER A 206 13.29 2.71 -9.83
C SER A 206 13.05 3.68 -10.99
N HIS A 207 12.07 3.41 -11.85
CA HIS A 207 11.72 4.27 -12.98
C HIS A 207 11.05 5.57 -12.55
N TYR A 208 10.38 5.57 -11.40
CA TYR A 208 9.60 6.70 -10.90
C TYR A 208 10.40 7.59 -9.94
N PHE A 209 11.43 7.04 -9.30
CA PHE A 209 12.22 7.74 -8.31
C PHE A 209 13.66 7.89 -8.76
N PRO A 210 14.24 9.11 -8.70
CA PRO A 210 15.66 9.28 -8.89
C PRO A 210 16.44 8.47 -7.85
N THR A 211 17.69 8.11 -8.18
CA THR A 211 18.61 7.34 -7.31
C THR A 211 19.00 8.06 -5.99
N THR A 212 18.39 9.20 -5.71
CA THR A 212 18.64 10.04 -4.54
C THR A 212 17.93 9.56 -3.27
N LEU A 213 16.92 8.68 -3.38
CA LEU A 213 16.24 8.13 -2.20
C LEU A 213 17.16 7.19 -1.42
N SER A 214 17.32 7.45 -0.12
CA SER A 214 18.13 6.60 0.76
C SER A 214 17.48 5.21 0.93
N MET A 215 18.31 4.16 1.08
CA MET A 215 17.82 2.81 1.39
C MET A 215 17.03 2.76 2.71
N GLU A 216 17.35 3.65 3.64
CA GLU A 216 16.63 3.78 4.90
C GLU A 216 15.20 4.29 4.68
N ALA A 217 14.99 5.26 3.79
CA ALA A 217 13.66 5.76 3.46
C ALA A 217 12.78 4.68 2.80
N TRP A 218 13.34 3.88 1.87
CA TRP A 218 12.66 2.71 1.31
C TRP A 218 12.26 1.70 2.39
N ALA A 219 13.19 1.36 3.29
CA ALA A 219 12.93 0.40 4.35
C ALA A 219 11.89 0.91 5.36
N LYS A 220 11.95 2.20 5.74
CA LYS A 220 10.96 2.86 6.61
C LYS A 220 9.58 2.87 5.97
N ALA A 221 9.50 3.16 4.68
CA ALA A 221 8.24 3.16 3.94
C ALA A 221 7.62 1.76 3.91
N LEU A 222 8.43 0.74 3.62
CA LEU A 222 8.00 -0.65 3.60
C LEU A 222 7.55 -1.13 4.99
N ASP A 223 8.29 -0.81 6.05
CA ASP A 223 7.95 -1.16 7.44
C ASP A 223 6.75 -0.38 7.99
N ALA A 224 6.51 0.83 7.48
CA ALA A 224 5.31 1.60 7.82
C ALA A 224 4.04 0.97 7.20
N LEU A 225 4.16 0.48 5.97
CA LEU A 225 3.04 -0.12 5.24
C LEU A 225 2.76 -1.57 5.66
N LYS A 226 3.81 -2.34 5.98
CA LYS A 226 3.75 -3.78 6.30
C LYS A 226 2.93 -4.60 5.30
N PRO A 227 3.21 -4.49 3.98
CA PRO A 227 2.40 -5.15 2.97
C PRO A 227 2.60 -6.66 3.00
N ASP A 228 1.53 -7.42 2.76
CA ASP A 228 1.66 -8.86 2.59
C ASP A 228 2.59 -9.19 1.41
N LEU A 229 3.46 -10.18 1.62
CA LEU A 229 4.46 -10.61 0.66
C LEU A 229 4.01 -11.91 -0.01
N TRP A 230 4.20 -12.00 -1.32
CA TRP A 230 3.97 -13.22 -2.07
C TRP A 230 5.30 -13.90 -2.37
N LEU A 231 5.40 -15.16 -1.98
CA LEU A 231 6.60 -15.99 -2.16
C LEU A 231 6.30 -17.08 -3.19
N GLU A 232 7.06 -17.13 -4.27
CA GLU A 232 6.97 -18.28 -5.19
C GLU A 232 7.71 -19.48 -4.59
N THR A 233 7.04 -20.64 -4.56
CA THR A 233 7.55 -21.84 -3.88
C THR A 233 8.55 -22.63 -4.74
N ASP A 234 8.53 -22.44 -6.06
CA ASP A 234 9.27 -23.23 -7.06
C ASP A 234 10.39 -22.42 -7.73
N GLY A 235 11.45 -22.07 -6.98
CA GLY A 235 12.62 -21.41 -7.55
C GLY A 235 13.32 -20.45 -6.60
N GLU A 236 14.35 -19.75 -7.08
CA GLU A 236 15.15 -18.77 -6.31
C GLU A 236 14.30 -17.56 -5.86
N LEU A 237 13.40 -17.78 -4.87
CA LEU A 237 12.70 -16.83 -4.01
C LEU A 237 12.46 -15.43 -4.62
N PRO A 238 11.74 -15.28 -5.76
CA PRO A 238 11.19 -13.98 -6.09
C PRO A 238 10.13 -13.66 -5.03
N VAL A 239 10.37 -12.56 -4.32
CA VAL A 239 9.41 -11.99 -3.39
C VAL A 239 8.73 -10.86 -4.14
N THR A 240 7.43 -10.99 -4.38
CA THR A 240 6.63 -9.98 -5.09
C THR A 240 5.63 -9.34 -4.13
N LEU A 241 5.23 -8.11 -4.45
CA LEU A 241 4.20 -7.37 -3.73
C LEU A 241 2.95 -7.27 -4.59
N GLU A 242 1.77 -7.25 -3.95
CA GLU A 242 0.55 -6.98 -4.69
C GLU A 242 0.55 -5.54 -5.25
N GLN A 243 -0.06 -5.38 -6.42
CA GLN A 243 -0.20 -4.09 -7.09
C GLN A 243 -0.75 -2.96 -6.17
N PRO A 244 -1.79 -3.18 -5.34
CA PRO A 244 -2.29 -2.14 -4.44
C PRO A 244 -1.26 -1.70 -3.39
N ALA A 245 -0.44 -2.62 -2.89
CA ALA A 245 0.62 -2.31 -1.93
C ALA A 245 1.72 -1.47 -2.59
N LEU A 246 2.08 -1.76 -3.83
CA LEU A 246 3.03 -0.95 -4.60
C LEU A 246 2.54 0.47 -4.82
N VAL A 247 1.27 0.65 -5.17
CA VAL A 247 0.65 1.98 -5.33
C VAL A 247 0.69 2.76 -4.01
N GLN A 248 0.35 2.13 -2.89
CA GLN A 248 0.39 2.76 -1.56
C GLN A 248 1.81 3.15 -1.18
N LEU A 249 2.77 2.28 -1.45
CA LEU A 249 4.18 2.54 -1.15
C LEU A 249 4.71 3.70 -2.00
N LEU A 250 4.36 3.73 -3.29
CA LEU A 250 4.68 4.82 -4.21
C LEU A 250 4.10 6.15 -3.70
N GLN A 251 2.83 6.19 -3.28
CA GLN A 251 2.22 7.38 -2.67
C GLN A 251 2.92 7.80 -1.38
N LEU A 252 3.30 6.85 -0.52
CA LEU A 252 3.96 7.12 0.75
C LEU A 252 5.38 7.67 0.55
N LEU A 253 6.15 7.08 -0.37
CA LEU A 253 7.47 7.54 -0.74
C LEU A 253 7.43 8.91 -1.41
N ALA A 254 6.48 9.13 -2.32
CA ALA A 254 6.34 10.41 -3.00
C ALA A 254 5.95 11.56 -2.04
N ARG A 255 5.40 11.25 -0.87
CA ARG A 255 5.14 12.21 0.23
C ARG A 255 6.34 12.41 1.17
N SER A 256 7.42 11.66 1.00
CA SER A 256 8.62 11.83 1.81
C SER A 256 9.26 13.20 1.53
N LYS A 257 9.79 13.83 2.57
CA LYS A 257 10.43 15.15 2.48
C LYS A 257 11.80 15.11 1.78
N GLU A 258 12.36 13.91 1.60
CA GLU A 258 13.69 13.69 1.02
C GLU A 258 13.68 13.82 -0.51
N LEU A 259 12.51 13.68 -1.13
CA LEU A 259 12.38 13.72 -2.58
C LEU A 259 12.15 15.15 -3.10
N PRO A 260 12.78 15.52 -4.24
CA PRO A 260 12.34 16.68 -4.99
C PRO A 260 10.88 16.48 -5.43
N ARG A 261 10.16 17.58 -5.70
CA ARG A 261 8.78 17.50 -6.20
C ARG A 261 8.76 16.65 -7.48
N LEU A 262 8.19 15.45 -7.38
CA LEU A 262 8.03 14.53 -8.50
C LEU A 262 6.81 14.98 -9.34
N GLU A 263 6.91 14.84 -10.65
CA GLU A 263 5.78 15.03 -11.59
C GLU A 263 4.84 13.82 -11.62
N LEU A 264 4.64 13.17 -10.47
CA LEU A 264 3.71 12.06 -10.35
C LEU A 264 2.37 12.58 -9.85
N ALA A 265 1.30 11.90 -10.24
CA ALA A 265 -0.05 12.10 -9.73
C ALA A 265 -0.14 11.65 -8.26
N ILE A 266 0.49 12.42 -7.36
CA ILE A 266 0.43 12.19 -5.93
C ILE A 266 -0.87 12.79 -5.46
N TYR A 267 -1.72 11.97 -4.85
CA TYR A 267 -2.96 12.48 -4.28
C TYR A 267 -2.60 13.26 -3.00
N PRO A 268 -2.93 14.56 -2.90
CA PRO A 268 -2.74 15.28 -1.66
C PRO A 268 -3.72 14.75 -0.59
N PRO A 269 -3.42 14.93 0.71
CA PRO A 269 -4.29 14.45 1.79
C PRO A 269 -5.71 15.04 1.73
N ASP A 270 -5.87 16.24 1.18
CA ASP A 270 -7.19 16.88 1.02
C ASP A 270 -8.07 16.11 0.02
N VAL A 271 -7.46 15.52 -1.03
CA VAL A 271 -8.17 14.69 -2.01
C VAL A 271 -8.64 13.38 -1.37
N LEU A 272 -7.87 12.79 -0.45
CA LEU A 272 -8.34 11.65 0.35
C LEU A 272 -9.56 12.03 1.18
N LEU A 273 -9.56 13.20 1.84
CA LEU A 273 -10.71 13.64 2.64
C LEU A 273 -11.96 13.84 1.77
N MET A 274 -11.80 14.38 0.57
CA MET A 274 -12.90 14.49 -0.40
C MET A 274 -13.39 13.12 -0.87
N ALA A 275 -12.48 12.20 -1.21
CA ALA A 275 -12.82 10.84 -1.63
C ALA A 275 -13.58 10.08 -0.53
N ARG A 276 -13.11 10.16 0.73
CA ARG A 276 -13.83 9.57 1.88
C ARG A 276 -15.24 10.13 2.01
N ARG A 277 -15.40 11.45 1.90
CA ARG A 277 -16.72 12.10 2.02
C ARG A 277 -17.66 11.67 0.89
N LEU A 278 -17.16 11.60 -0.35
CA LEU A 278 -17.95 11.13 -1.49
C LEU A 278 -18.35 9.66 -1.28
N ALA A 279 -17.42 8.82 -0.83
CA ALA A 279 -17.68 7.41 -0.56
C ALA A 279 -18.73 7.21 0.54
N SER A 280 -18.67 7.99 1.63
CA SER A 280 -19.73 8.00 2.65
C SER A 280 -21.09 8.38 2.06
N TYR A 281 -21.16 9.38 1.17
CA TYR A 281 -22.42 9.74 0.49
C TYR A 281 -22.93 8.63 -0.43
N SER A 282 -22.03 7.96 -1.16
CA SER A 282 -22.36 6.80 -1.98
C SER A 282 -22.94 5.66 -1.12
N LEU A 283 -22.33 5.37 0.03
CA LEU A 283 -22.82 4.37 0.99
C LEU A 283 -24.19 4.75 1.59
N TRP A 284 -24.36 6.00 2.01
CA TRP A 284 -25.67 6.47 2.50
C TRP A 284 -26.74 6.43 1.43
N ALA A 285 -26.38 6.65 0.17
CA ALA A 285 -27.31 6.50 -0.94
C ALA A 285 -27.76 5.04 -1.11
N VAL A 286 -26.86 4.07 -0.96
CA VAL A 286 -27.22 2.63 -0.95
C VAL A 286 -28.14 2.29 0.22
N ASP A 287 -27.85 2.80 1.41
CA ASP A 287 -28.68 2.59 2.59
C ASP A 287 -30.09 3.21 2.39
N LEU A 288 -30.16 4.42 1.82
CA LEU A 288 -31.43 5.11 1.52
C LEU A 288 -32.24 4.40 0.44
N VAL A 289 -31.61 3.76 -0.54
CA VAL A 289 -32.29 2.87 -1.51
C VAL A 289 -33.04 1.76 -0.78
N ALA A 290 -32.45 1.17 0.27
CA ALA A 290 -33.11 0.16 1.09
C ALA A 290 -34.33 0.69 1.86
N GLU A 291 -34.25 1.92 2.34
CA GLU A 291 -35.36 2.57 3.02
C GLU A 291 -36.50 2.92 2.05
N MET A 292 -36.18 3.40 0.85
CA MET A 292 -37.17 3.70 -0.19
C MET A 292 -37.90 2.44 -0.68
N GLU A 293 -37.22 1.30 -0.75
CA GLU A 293 -37.86 0.01 -1.07
C GLU A 293 -38.91 -0.37 -0.02
N ARG A 294 -38.66 -0.04 1.26
CA ARG A 294 -39.59 -0.29 2.37
C ARG A 294 -40.72 0.75 2.42
N ASN A 295 -40.48 1.95 1.90
CA ASN A 295 -41.46 3.05 1.86
C ASN A 295 -41.61 3.65 0.45
N PRO A 296 -42.37 3.02 -0.45
CA PRO A 296 -42.55 3.50 -1.82
C PRO A 296 -43.20 4.88 -1.92
N ALA A 297 -43.91 5.34 -0.89
CA ALA A 297 -44.53 6.67 -0.86
C ALA A 297 -43.49 7.81 -0.76
N ALA A 298 -42.27 7.52 -0.31
CA ALA A 298 -41.16 8.48 -0.26
C ALA A 298 -40.49 8.68 -1.64
N PHE A 299 -40.96 7.98 -2.68
CA PHE A 299 -40.39 8.08 -4.02
C PHE A 299 -40.68 9.44 -4.67
N CYS A 300 -39.63 10.17 -5.01
CA CYS A 300 -39.68 11.38 -5.83
C CYS A 300 -38.68 11.25 -6.99
N PRO A 301 -39.03 11.61 -8.24
CA PRO A 301 -38.12 11.50 -9.37
C PRO A 301 -36.78 12.24 -9.18
N THR A 302 -36.81 13.41 -8.54
CA THR A 302 -35.60 14.22 -8.30
C THR A 302 -34.68 13.56 -7.28
N SER A 303 -35.23 13.04 -6.17
CA SER A 303 -34.43 12.32 -5.17
C SER A 303 -33.89 11.00 -5.72
N PHE A 304 -34.67 10.29 -6.54
CA PHE A 304 -34.22 9.10 -7.24
C PHE A 304 -33.04 9.39 -8.17
N GLY A 305 -33.08 10.48 -8.94
CA GLY A 305 -31.99 10.86 -9.84
C GLY A 305 -30.67 11.11 -9.10
N LEU A 306 -30.73 11.80 -7.96
CA LEU A 306 -29.57 12.03 -7.10
C LEU A 306 -29.05 10.72 -6.50
N LEU A 307 -29.95 9.92 -5.92
CA LEU A 307 -29.59 8.65 -5.31
C LEU A 307 -28.99 7.67 -6.31
N SER A 308 -29.56 7.58 -7.52
CA SER A 308 -29.02 6.73 -8.55
C SER A 308 -27.59 7.12 -8.93
N ARG A 309 -27.26 8.41 -8.96
CA ARG A 309 -25.89 8.86 -9.28
C ARG A 309 -24.91 8.54 -8.15
N LEU A 310 -25.30 8.78 -6.89
CA LEU A 310 -24.45 8.51 -5.73
C LEU A 310 -24.27 7.01 -5.49
N ALA A 311 -25.36 6.24 -5.52
CA ALA A 311 -25.34 4.80 -5.28
C ALA A 311 -24.69 4.00 -6.43
N SER A 312 -24.49 4.60 -7.61
CA SER A 312 -23.67 4.01 -8.67
C SER A 312 -22.17 4.00 -8.34
N GLY A 313 -21.73 4.76 -7.33
CA GLY A 313 -20.31 4.93 -7.01
C GLY A 313 -19.55 5.73 -8.06
N HIS A 314 -18.31 6.11 -7.74
CA HIS A 314 -17.43 6.79 -8.68
C HIS A 314 -16.05 6.10 -8.72
N SER A 315 -15.54 5.78 -9.90
CA SER A 315 -14.25 5.04 -10.00
C SER A 315 -13.07 5.82 -9.39
N ALA A 316 -13.07 7.15 -9.56
CA ALA A 316 -12.02 8.01 -9.00
C ALA A 316 -11.96 8.01 -7.46
N GLU A 317 -13.08 7.90 -6.73
CA GLU A 317 -13.02 7.80 -5.26
C GLU A 317 -12.42 6.47 -4.83
N GLU A 318 -12.78 5.37 -5.49
CA GLU A 318 -12.22 4.05 -5.21
C GLU A 318 -10.72 4.02 -5.48
N GLU A 319 -10.28 4.63 -6.59
CA GLU A 319 -8.86 4.74 -6.93
C GLU A 319 -8.09 5.51 -5.86
N VAL A 320 -8.60 6.67 -5.44
CA VAL A 320 -7.97 7.48 -4.39
C VAL A 320 -7.93 6.69 -3.08
N LEU A 321 -9.06 6.14 -2.62
CA LEU A 321 -9.10 5.36 -1.37
C LEU A 321 -8.10 4.21 -1.40
N ARG A 322 -8.07 3.44 -2.49
CA ARG A 322 -7.13 2.33 -2.69
C ARG A 322 -5.68 2.79 -2.65
N ALA A 323 -5.37 3.95 -3.23
CA ALA A 323 -4.03 4.53 -3.22
C ALA A 323 -3.55 4.90 -1.80
N PHE A 324 -4.48 5.10 -0.86
CA PHE A 324 -4.18 5.33 0.57
C PHE A 324 -4.37 4.07 1.44
N GLY A 325 -4.64 2.91 0.85
CA GLY A 325 -4.86 1.66 1.58
C GLY A 325 -6.19 1.56 2.29
N GLU A 326 -7.16 2.35 1.85
CA GLU A 326 -8.52 2.32 2.36
C GLU A 326 -9.44 1.61 1.38
N ASP A 327 -10.42 0.91 1.92
CA ASP A 327 -11.46 0.23 1.15
C ASP A 327 -12.82 0.81 1.53
N ILE A 328 -13.59 1.20 0.51
CA ILE A 328 -14.97 1.67 0.65
C ILE A 328 -15.83 0.67 1.43
N ALA A 329 -15.56 -0.64 1.31
CA ALA A 329 -16.30 -1.67 2.04
C ALA A 329 -16.10 -1.60 3.56
N THR A 330 -14.98 -1.04 4.02
CA THR A 330 -14.63 -0.93 5.43
C THR A 330 -14.91 0.45 6.02
N LEU A 331 -15.34 1.39 5.18
CA LEU A 331 -15.62 2.75 5.57
C LEU A 331 -16.83 2.78 6.52
N ASP A 332 -16.72 3.50 7.64
CA ASP A 332 -17.76 3.69 8.66
C ASP A 332 -18.25 2.42 9.40
N THR A 333 -17.63 1.26 9.18
CA THR A 333 -18.09 -0.03 9.77
C THR A 333 -17.23 -0.55 10.94
N ASN A 334 -16.37 0.29 11.52
CA ASN A 334 -15.40 -0.12 12.55
C ASN A 334 -14.55 -1.33 12.12
N GLY A 335 -14.20 -1.42 10.83
CA GLY A 335 -13.35 -2.47 10.26
C GLY A 335 -14.08 -3.76 9.85
N LYS A 336 -15.42 -3.80 9.90
CA LYS A 336 -16.19 -4.94 9.37
C LYS A 336 -16.54 -4.69 7.90
N PRO A 337 -15.99 -5.43 6.93
CA PRO A 337 -16.30 -5.18 5.53
C PRO A 337 -17.79 -5.39 5.26
N ARG A 338 -18.42 -4.46 4.54
CA ARG A 338 -19.77 -4.62 3.98
C ARG A 338 -19.77 -5.73 2.92
N SER A 339 -20.92 -6.32 2.67
CA SER A 339 -21.07 -7.28 1.57
C SER A 339 -20.76 -6.59 0.23
N THR A 340 -20.10 -7.28 -0.70
CA THR A 340 -19.85 -6.77 -2.06
C THR A 340 -21.14 -6.40 -2.79
N ASP A 341 -22.25 -7.07 -2.46
CA ASP A 341 -23.58 -6.77 -3.01
C ASP A 341 -24.19 -5.48 -2.47
N GLU A 342 -23.65 -4.93 -1.37
CA GLU A 342 -24.10 -3.70 -0.72
C GLU A 342 -23.18 -2.51 -1.02
N LEU A 343 -22.16 -2.71 -1.85
CA LEU A 343 -21.26 -1.62 -2.24
C LEU A 343 -21.90 -0.76 -3.34
N PRO A 344 -21.57 0.55 -3.39
CA PRO A 344 -21.96 1.41 -4.49
C PRO A 344 -21.51 0.83 -5.84
N GLY A 345 -22.35 0.94 -6.86
CA GLY A 345 -22.07 0.40 -8.20
C GLY A 345 -22.22 -1.11 -8.35
N SER A 346 -22.46 -1.86 -7.26
CA SER A 346 -22.65 -3.31 -7.35
C SER A 346 -23.87 -3.67 -8.20
N ALA A 347 -23.82 -4.84 -8.87
CA ALA A 347 -24.93 -5.31 -9.70
C ALA A 347 -26.25 -5.41 -8.92
N SER A 348 -26.18 -5.78 -7.64
CA SER A 348 -27.34 -5.86 -6.74
C SER A 348 -27.94 -4.47 -6.46
N VAL A 349 -27.12 -3.48 -6.12
CA VAL A 349 -27.56 -2.08 -5.91
C VAL A 349 -28.18 -1.51 -7.18
N ILE A 350 -27.54 -1.72 -8.34
CA ILE A 350 -28.06 -1.26 -9.62
C ILE A 350 -29.41 -1.93 -9.94
N ALA A 351 -29.54 -3.24 -9.73
CA ALA A 351 -30.81 -3.95 -9.93
C ALA A 351 -31.93 -3.45 -8.99
N ARG A 352 -31.60 -3.06 -7.75
CA ARG A 352 -32.53 -2.45 -6.80
C ARG A 352 -33.00 -1.08 -7.25
N LEU A 353 -32.09 -0.21 -7.69
CA LEU A 353 -32.41 1.08 -8.30
C LEU A 353 -33.33 0.92 -9.52
N PHE A 354 -33.08 -0.05 -10.39
CA PHE A 354 -33.96 -0.35 -11.52
C PHE A 354 -35.36 -0.77 -11.08
N ARG A 355 -35.48 -1.62 -10.04
CA ARG A 355 -36.78 -2.04 -9.50
C ARG A 355 -37.57 -0.87 -8.90
N LEU A 356 -36.91 0.04 -8.19
CA LEU A 356 -37.53 1.23 -7.62
C LEU A 356 -38.14 2.14 -8.68
N ARG A 357 -37.48 2.31 -9.83
CA ARG A 357 -37.97 3.17 -10.91
C ARG A 357 -39.11 2.55 -11.72
N TRP A 358 -39.23 1.22 -11.72
CA TRP A 358 -40.28 0.50 -12.47
C TRP A 358 -40.97 -0.58 -11.63
N PRO A 359 -41.75 -0.20 -10.61
CA PRO A 359 -42.35 -1.14 -9.66
C PRO A 359 -43.39 -2.08 -10.30
N THR A 360 -44.06 -1.66 -11.38
CA THR A 360 -45.11 -2.45 -12.04
C THR A 360 -44.63 -3.26 -13.26
N GLY A 361 -43.32 -3.31 -13.46
CA GLY A 361 -42.69 -3.94 -14.60
C GLY A 361 -41.93 -2.93 -15.45
N GLY A 362 -40.67 -3.26 -15.76
CA GLY A 362 -39.73 -2.43 -16.50
C GLY A 362 -40.20 -2.01 -17.91
N PRO A 363 -39.45 -1.10 -18.55
CA PRO A 363 -39.68 -0.73 -19.94
C PRO A 363 -39.50 -1.98 -20.81
N GLY A 364 -40.61 -2.50 -21.35
CA GLY A 364 -40.63 -3.75 -22.13
C GLY A 364 -41.40 -4.91 -21.48
N THR A 365 -41.78 -4.80 -20.20
CA THR A 365 -42.83 -5.68 -19.66
C THR A 365 -44.18 -5.19 -20.15
N PHE A 366 -44.53 -5.55 -21.38
CA PHE A 366 -45.92 -5.57 -21.79
C PHE A 366 -46.63 -6.54 -20.84
N ARG A 367 -47.29 -6.02 -19.81
CA ARG A 367 -48.41 -6.75 -19.23
C ARG A 367 -49.39 -6.91 -20.38
N LEU A 368 -49.41 -8.10 -20.98
CA LEU A 368 -50.57 -8.51 -21.76
C LEU A 368 -51.78 -8.19 -20.87
N PRO A 369 -52.78 -7.44 -21.37
CA PRO A 369 -53.97 -7.12 -20.59
C PRO A 369 -54.51 -8.43 -19.99
N PRO A 370 -55.07 -8.39 -18.76
CA PRO A 370 -55.60 -9.58 -18.13
C PRO A 370 -56.44 -10.32 -19.16
N ARG A 371 -56.02 -11.56 -19.47
CA ARG A 371 -56.69 -12.38 -20.48
C ARG A 371 -58.16 -12.40 -20.04
N PRO A 372 -59.11 -11.90 -20.87
CA PRO A 372 -60.51 -11.90 -20.49
C PRO A 372 -60.88 -13.32 -20.06
N PRO A 373 -61.69 -13.49 -19.00
CA PRO A 373 -62.05 -14.81 -18.50
C PRO A 373 -62.52 -15.63 -19.70
N LEU A 374 -61.85 -16.77 -19.94
CA LEU A 374 -62.27 -17.71 -20.95
C LEU A 374 -63.74 -18.01 -20.66
N GLY A 375 -64.62 -17.50 -21.53
CA GLY A 375 -66.04 -17.83 -21.49
C GLY A 375 -66.21 -19.35 -21.49
N PRO A 376 -67.35 -19.84 -20.98
CA PRO A 376 -67.59 -21.27 -20.77
C PRO A 376 -67.22 -22.05 -22.04
N GLN A 377 -66.24 -22.95 -21.92
CA GLN A 377 -65.88 -23.86 -23.00
C GLN A 377 -67.14 -24.62 -23.42
N ALA A 378 -67.60 -24.40 -24.66
CA ALA A 378 -68.59 -25.26 -25.27
C ALA A 378 -68.01 -26.68 -25.31
N GLY A 379 -68.67 -27.59 -24.60
CA GLY A 379 -68.30 -29.00 -24.58
C GLY A 379 -68.31 -29.61 -25.99
N PRO A 380 -67.53 -30.68 -26.21
CA PRO A 380 -67.40 -31.30 -27.51
C PRO A 380 -68.78 -31.80 -28.02
N PRO A 381 -69.10 -31.60 -29.31
CA PRO A 381 -70.31 -32.16 -29.90
C PRO A 381 -70.23 -33.69 -29.87
N GLY A 382 -71.19 -34.30 -29.19
CA GLY A 382 -71.35 -35.75 -29.19
C GLY A 382 -71.55 -36.26 -30.60
N MET A 383 -70.74 -37.25 -31.00
CA MET A 383 -71.04 -38.09 -32.16
C MET A 383 -72.16 -39.05 -31.78
N ALA A 384 -73.26 -38.97 -32.52
CA ALA A 384 -74.29 -40.00 -32.61
C ALA A 384 -74.08 -40.81 -33.88
#